data_AF-A0A067XNV0-F1
#
_entry.id   AF-A0A067XNV0-F1
#
_cell.length_a   1.000
_cell.length_b   1.000
_cell.length_c   1.000
_cell.angle_alpha   90.00
_cell.angle_beta   90.00
_cell.angle_gamma   90.00
#
_symmetry.space_group_name_H-M   'P 1'
#
loop_
_entity.id
_entity.type
_entity.pdbx_description
1 polymer ?
#
loop_
_entity_poly.entity_id
_entity_poly.type
_entity_poly.pdbx_seq_one_letter_code
_entity_poly.pdbx_strand_id
1 'polypeptide(L)'
;FTEDMSLNAQQSMFHKSFPFWWNRDVYQHENDRQGELFLYMQHQLLNRYQLERSANRLHPVKTLPQQGEYIEQGYAPKSVYNNGQFMMTRPDYVKELAYEGSNYVQAKDWIYRIRSAIDAGYIVNNVDEHIVLNNTKGLDILGRIIQGSNMHYKPEYYGKLYNWAHKYYGHVADPHFKYNQVPSVLEHFGTAARDPLFYRIQKTLNVMYKKYKDLLEPYTQEQLSFPGVQIQGVKVVGESRSSTPNTLTTHFEDHEFDLSNVQNDEQTEIKGRVSRLRHEPFQYTITVQSKVNKPAFVRIFMAPKYDYLGNKYDINEKRWHAIEMDKFVTDLKVGQNLIRRASSESSLVKKEVETYREMMQKVEQEIQNGGQQEYTNKVHSHCGWPLHLLLPKGTQQGEKYTLYVMLSDYEQDRVPNTQIPKEQTAYSLCGLHHDTKYPDNKPLGYPLDRYVEHEHKFLQKNMKAVDITIENVQ
;
A
#
# COMPACT_ATOMS: atom_id res chain seq x y z
N PHE A 1 0.32 -9.25 -11.63
CA PHE A 1 0.50 -8.22 -10.59
C PHE A 1 0.80 -6.85 -11.18
N THR A 2 1.98 -6.62 -11.78
CA THR A 2 2.40 -5.27 -12.24
C THR A 2 1.45 -4.60 -13.23
N GLU A 3 0.81 -5.39 -14.09
CA GLU A 3 -0.13 -4.92 -15.12
C GLU A 3 -1.61 -5.07 -14.72
N ASP A 4 -1.91 -5.38 -13.46
CA ASP A 4 -3.30 -5.41 -13.01
C ASP A 4 -3.91 -4.00 -13.08
N MET A 5 -5.05 -3.89 -13.77
CA MET A 5 -5.71 -2.61 -14.01
C MET A 5 -6.20 -1.96 -12.71
N SER A 6 -6.72 -2.76 -11.78
CA SER A 6 -7.27 -2.25 -10.52
C SER A 6 -6.17 -1.80 -9.57
N LEU A 7 -5.02 -2.45 -9.58
CA LEU A 7 -3.83 -2.04 -8.83
C LEU A 7 -3.28 -0.71 -9.34
N ASN A 8 -3.18 -0.56 -10.66
CA ASN A 8 -2.73 0.68 -11.28
C ASN A 8 -3.73 1.83 -11.05
N ALA A 9 -5.03 1.54 -11.11
CA ALA A 9 -6.08 2.49 -10.73
C ALA A 9 -5.96 2.88 -9.24
N GLN A 10 -5.69 1.93 -8.36
CA GLN A 10 -5.50 2.19 -6.93
C GLN A 10 -4.32 3.13 -6.67
N GLN A 11 -3.17 2.89 -7.30
CA GLN A 11 -2.00 3.78 -7.20
C GLN A 11 -2.35 5.20 -7.67
N SER A 12 -3.07 5.32 -8.79
CA SER A 12 -3.54 6.61 -9.30
C SER A 12 -4.48 7.32 -8.32
N MET A 13 -5.47 6.60 -7.77
CA MET A 13 -6.42 7.17 -6.82
C MET A 13 -5.78 7.60 -5.51
N PHE A 14 -4.81 6.84 -4.99
CA PHE A 14 -4.05 7.25 -3.81
C PHE A 14 -3.37 8.62 -4.01
N HIS A 15 -2.65 8.81 -5.13
CA HIS A 15 -1.99 10.09 -5.43
C HIS A 15 -2.96 11.22 -5.75
N LYS A 16 -4.20 10.92 -6.17
CA LYS A 16 -5.27 11.93 -6.31
C LYS A 16 -5.88 12.32 -4.96
N SER A 17 -6.01 11.38 -4.03
CA SER A 17 -6.46 11.64 -2.65
C SER A 17 -5.41 12.39 -1.83
N PHE A 18 -4.13 12.09 -2.04
CA PHE A 18 -3.00 12.69 -1.32
C PHE A 18 -1.99 13.33 -2.28
N PRO A 19 -2.38 14.38 -3.03
CA PRO A 19 -1.53 14.93 -4.05
C PRO A 19 -0.30 15.60 -3.44
N PHE A 20 0.85 15.41 -4.08
CA PHE A 20 2.10 16.00 -3.58
C PHE A 20 2.11 17.54 -3.64
N TRP A 21 1.23 18.13 -4.45
CA TRP A 21 1.07 19.56 -4.62
C TRP A 21 0.06 20.18 -3.64
N TRP A 22 -0.55 19.39 -2.75
CA TRP A 22 -1.51 19.89 -1.78
C TRP A 22 -0.91 21.03 -0.95
N ASN A 23 -1.63 22.14 -0.89
CA ASN A 23 -1.25 23.31 -0.10
C ASN A 23 -2.38 23.65 0.87
N ARG A 24 -2.15 23.42 2.18
CA ARG A 24 -3.12 23.71 3.23
C ARG A 24 -3.55 25.17 3.23
N ASP A 25 -2.65 26.10 2.94
CA ASP A 25 -2.97 27.53 3.01
C ASP A 25 -3.90 27.96 1.85
N VAL A 26 -3.92 27.20 0.75
CA VAL A 26 -4.83 27.40 -0.40
C VAL A 26 -6.15 26.66 -0.20
N TYR A 27 -6.10 25.38 0.17
CA TYR A 27 -7.29 24.54 0.32
C TYR A 27 -7.98 24.69 1.68
N GLN A 28 -7.41 25.45 2.60
CA GLN A 28 -7.90 25.71 3.96
C GLN A 28 -8.09 24.41 4.79
N HIS A 29 -7.40 23.35 4.41
CA HIS A 29 -7.49 22.03 5.04
C HIS A 29 -6.18 21.24 4.87
N GLU A 30 -5.83 20.41 5.86
CA GLU A 30 -4.60 19.62 5.88
C GLU A 30 -4.93 18.12 5.76
N ASN A 31 -4.29 17.43 4.82
CA ASN A 31 -4.41 15.98 4.73
C ASN A 31 -3.70 15.32 5.92
N ASP A 32 -4.50 14.78 6.85
CA ASP A 32 -3.99 14.11 8.04
C ASP A 32 -3.07 12.93 7.67
N ARG A 33 -1.85 12.93 8.24
CA ARG A 33 -0.85 11.86 8.08
C ARG A 33 -0.48 11.51 6.62
N GLN A 34 -0.65 12.42 5.67
CA GLN A 34 -0.37 12.19 4.24
C GLN A 34 1.00 11.54 3.98
N GLY A 35 2.07 12.04 4.59
CA GLY A 35 3.43 11.52 4.39
C GLY A 35 3.59 10.11 4.96
N GLU A 36 3.01 9.85 6.13
CA GLU A 36 3.04 8.53 6.74
C GLU A 36 2.22 7.52 5.91
N LEU A 37 1.03 7.91 5.44
CA LEU A 37 0.20 7.12 4.51
C LEU A 37 0.94 6.84 3.21
N PHE A 38 1.63 7.83 2.65
CA PHE A 38 2.43 7.66 1.44
C PHE A 38 3.52 6.60 1.63
N LEU A 39 4.34 6.71 2.68
CA LEU A 39 5.40 5.73 2.95
C LEU A 39 4.83 4.34 3.18
N TYR A 40 3.72 4.24 3.91
CA TYR A 40 3.09 2.97 4.21
C TYR A 40 2.44 2.31 2.99
N MET A 41 1.73 3.06 2.15
CA MET A 41 1.14 2.56 0.91
C MET A 41 2.22 2.05 -0.05
N GLN A 42 3.31 2.80 -0.25
CA GLN A 42 4.42 2.36 -1.10
C GLN A 42 5.15 1.14 -0.50
N HIS A 43 5.27 1.06 0.84
CA HIS A 43 5.82 -0.10 1.52
C HIS A 43 4.95 -1.36 1.33
N GLN A 44 3.63 -1.24 1.49
CA GLN A 44 2.68 -2.34 1.27
C GLN A 44 2.70 -2.81 -0.19
N LEU A 45 2.73 -1.90 -1.16
CA LEU A 45 2.85 -2.22 -2.58
C LEU A 45 4.15 -2.98 -2.89
N LEU A 46 5.28 -2.52 -2.36
CA LEU A 46 6.58 -3.17 -2.52
C LEU A 46 6.63 -4.56 -1.89
N ASN A 47 6.08 -4.71 -0.68
CA ASN A 47 6.05 -6.00 0.01
C ASN A 47 5.18 -7.02 -0.73
N ARG A 48 3.99 -6.60 -1.18
CA ARG A 48 3.10 -7.45 -1.99
C ARG A 48 3.79 -7.87 -3.29
N TYR A 49 4.47 -6.96 -3.98
CA TYR A 49 5.28 -7.32 -5.16
C TYR A 49 6.43 -8.29 -4.83
N GLN A 50 7.09 -8.16 -3.68
CA GLN A 50 8.11 -9.12 -3.25
C GLN A 50 7.53 -10.52 -3.00
N LEU A 51 6.31 -10.62 -2.45
CA LEU A 51 5.63 -11.91 -2.30
C LEU A 51 5.33 -12.55 -3.65
N GLU A 52 4.90 -11.77 -4.64
CA GLU A 52 4.72 -12.25 -6.01
C GLU A 52 6.04 -12.73 -6.64
N ARG A 53 7.14 -12.02 -6.40
CA ARG A 53 8.46 -12.45 -6.86
C ARG A 53 8.87 -13.78 -6.22
N SER A 54 8.68 -13.92 -4.91
CA SER A 54 8.96 -15.17 -4.18
C SER A 54 8.14 -16.34 -4.73
N ALA A 55 6.82 -16.12 -4.93
CA ALA A 55 5.91 -17.10 -5.52
C ALA A 55 6.31 -17.54 -6.94
N ASN A 56 7.09 -16.73 -7.66
CA ASN A 56 7.64 -17.04 -8.99
C ASN A 56 9.15 -17.34 -8.97
N ARG A 57 9.73 -17.63 -7.79
CA ARG A 57 11.16 -17.96 -7.59
C ARG A 57 12.12 -16.90 -8.14
N LEU A 58 11.74 -15.64 -8.03
CA LEU A 58 12.55 -14.49 -8.43
C LEU A 58 13.28 -13.91 -7.23
N HIS A 59 14.51 -13.43 -7.44
CA HIS A 59 15.29 -12.73 -6.42
C HIS A 59 14.55 -11.52 -5.83
N PRO A 60 14.84 -11.10 -4.59
CA PRO A 60 14.29 -9.88 -4.00
C PRO A 60 14.57 -8.64 -4.87
N VAL A 61 13.73 -7.62 -4.69
CA VAL A 61 13.90 -6.35 -5.40
C VAL A 61 15.18 -5.66 -4.90
N LYS A 62 16.10 -5.38 -5.83
CA LYS A 62 17.30 -4.59 -5.57
C LYS A 62 16.97 -3.10 -5.52
N THR A 63 17.77 -2.31 -4.82
CA THR A 63 17.71 -0.85 -4.93
C THR A 63 18.10 -0.40 -6.34
N LEU A 64 17.97 0.91 -6.58
CA LEU A 64 18.57 1.55 -7.74
C LEU A 64 20.09 1.28 -7.76
N PRO A 65 20.69 1.21 -8.96
CA PRO A 65 22.10 0.91 -9.11
C PRO A 65 22.97 1.99 -8.44
N GLN A 66 24.20 1.65 -8.08
CA GLN A 66 25.15 2.65 -7.61
C GLN A 66 25.60 3.55 -8.76
N GLN A 67 26.22 4.69 -8.43
CA GLN A 67 26.72 5.61 -9.44
C GLN A 67 27.71 4.91 -10.38
N GLY A 68 27.44 5.00 -11.67
CA GLY A 68 28.29 4.43 -12.72
C GLY A 68 27.92 3.00 -13.11
N GLU A 69 27.06 2.33 -12.34
CA GLU A 69 26.47 1.05 -12.71
C GLU A 69 25.30 1.22 -13.69
N TYR A 70 24.89 0.11 -14.30
CA TYR A 70 23.81 0.09 -15.28
C TYR A 70 22.47 -0.31 -14.64
N ILE A 71 21.39 0.28 -15.16
CA ILE A 71 20.03 -0.24 -15.00
C ILE A 71 19.93 -1.46 -15.91
N GLU A 72 20.22 -2.64 -15.35
CA GLU A 72 20.21 -3.91 -16.10
C GLU A 72 18.89 -4.16 -16.84
N GLN A 73 17.74 -3.95 -16.19
CA GLN A 73 16.42 -4.30 -16.75
C GLN A 73 15.73 -3.12 -17.45
N GLY A 74 15.53 -3.28 -18.75
CA GLY A 74 14.66 -2.48 -19.60
C GLY A 74 13.18 -2.80 -19.38
N TYR A 75 12.32 -2.07 -20.08
CA TYR A 75 10.87 -2.28 -20.10
C TYR A 75 10.25 -1.71 -21.37
N ALA A 76 9.46 -2.52 -22.06
CA ALA A 76 8.67 -2.12 -23.23
C ALA A 76 7.17 -2.19 -22.87
N PRO A 77 6.50 -1.05 -22.65
CA PRO A 77 5.12 -1.04 -22.12
C PRO A 77 4.06 -1.52 -23.10
N LYS A 78 4.37 -1.58 -24.41
CA LYS A 78 3.42 -1.91 -25.49
C LYS A 78 2.09 -1.16 -25.39
N SER A 79 2.15 0.08 -24.90
CA SER A 79 0.99 0.92 -24.60
C SER A 79 1.04 2.17 -25.45
N VAL A 80 -0.13 2.70 -25.77
CA VAL A 80 -0.29 3.85 -26.66
C VAL A 80 -1.08 4.92 -25.91
N TYR A 81 -0.66 6.17 -26.04
CA TYR A 81 -1.45 7.32 -25.63
C TYR A 81 -2.68 7.48 -26.52
N ASN A 82 -3.69 8.21 -26.04
CA ASN A 82 -4.91 8.46 -26.81
C ASN A 82 -4.65 9.21 -28.13
N ASN A 83 -3.52 9.92 -28.25
CA ASN A 83 -3.11 10.59 -29.48
C ASN A 83 -2.36 9.67 -30.47
N GLY A 84 -2.29 8.36 -30.21
CA GLY A 84 -1.62 7.38 -31.08
C GLY A 84 -0.10 7.24 -30.86
N GLN A 85 0.51 8.04 -29.97
CA GLN A 85 1.94 7.92 -29.68
C GLN A 85 2.20 6.74 -28.74
N PHE A 86 3.19 5.90 -29.09
CA PHE A 86 3.62 4.82 -28.20
C PHE A 86 4.33 5.38 -26.97
N MET A 87 4.03 4.81 -25.79
CA MET A 87 4.79 5.09 -24.58
C MET A 87 6.25 4.64 -24.75
N MET A 88 7.18 5.45 -24.24
CA MET A 88 8.62 5.20 -24.34
C MET A 88 9.00 3.80 -23.84
N THR A 89 9.88 3.14 -24.59
CA THR A 89 10.56 1.91 -24.18
C THR A 89 11.93 2.24 -23.61
N ARG A 90 12.30 1.60 -22.49
CA ARG A 90 13.66 1.66 -21.95
C ARG A 90 14.40 0.38 -22.34
N PRO A 91 15.55 0.46 -23.03
CA PRO A 91 16.36 -0.73 -23.32
C PRO A 91 17.03 -1.28 -22.04
N ASP A 92 17.57 -2.50 -22.13
CA ASP A 92 18.40 -3.06 -21.08
C ASP A 92 19.73 -2.31 -20.96
N TYR A 93 20.37 -2.41 -19.80
CA TYR A 93 21.70 -1.84 -19.51
C TYR A 93 21.84 -0.33 -19.79
N VAL A 94 20.84 0.45 -19.39
CA VAL A 94 20.90 1.93 -19.49
C VAL A 94 21.77 2.49 -18.37
N LYS A 95 22.68 3.41 -18.71
CA LYS A 95 23.53 4.09 -17.73
C LYS A 95 22.85 5.36 -17.21
N GLU A 96 22.96 5.61 -15.91
CA GLU A 96 22.58 6.89 -15.33
C GLU A 96 23.53 7.99 -15.79
N LEU A 97 22.97 9.09 -16.31
CA LEU A 97 23.71 10.25 -16.78
C LEU A 97 23.19 11.53 -16.12
N ALA A 98 24.10 12.43 -15.77
CA ALA A 98 23.75 13.80 -15.43
C ALA A 98 23.55 14.59 -16.73
N TYR A 99 22.48 15.38 -16.81
CA TYR A 99 22.18 16.24 -17.94
C TYR A 99 21.51 17.52 -17.44
N GLU A 100 21.44 18.53 -18.30
CA GLU A 100 20.85 19.82 -17.93
C GLU A 100 19.40 19.66 -17.45
N GLY A 101 19.08 20.23 -16.29
CA GLY A 101 17.75 20.12 -15.68
C GLY A 101 17.43 18.75 -15.05
N SER A 102 18.33 17.75 -15.11
CA SER A 102 18.09 16.42 -14.53
C SER A 102 18.12 16.43 -13.00
N ASN A 103 18.74 17.43 -12.39
CA ASN A 103 19.00 17.50 -10.95
C ASN A 103 19.68 16.25 -10.35
N TYR A 104 20.40 15.47 -11.16
CA TYR A 104 20.97 14.19 -10.73
C TYR A 104 21.98 14.33 -9.58
N VAL A 105 22.81 15.36 -9.62
CA VAL A 105 23.78 15.64 -8.54
C VAL A 105 23.04 16.12 -7.28
N GLN A 106 22.09 17.04 -7.44
CA GLN A 106 21.28 17.57 -6.34
C GLN A 106 20.47 16.46 -5.65
N ALA A 107 19.96 15.49 -6.40
CA ALA A 107 19.23 14.36 -5.84
C ALA A 107 20.09 13.48 -4.93
N LYS A 108 21.38 13.36 -5.19
CA LYS A 108 22.31 12.67 -4.29
C LYS A 108 22.50 13.45 -2.99
N ASP A 109 22.61 14.77 -3.08
CA ASP A 109 22.67 15.63 -1.90
C ASP A 109 21.38 15.54 -1.08
N TRP A 110 20.22 15.49 -1.73
CA TRP A 110 18.93 15.28 -1.07
C TRP A 110 18.90 13.94 -0.33
N ILE A 111 19.29 12.84 -0.97
CA ILE A 111 19.39 11.52 -0.33
C ILE A 111 20.33 11.57 0.88
N TYR A 112 21.49 12.20 0.73
CA TYR A 112 22.46 12.36 1.82
C TYR A 112 21.88 13.14 3.00
N ARG A 113 21.24 14.30 2.74
CA ARG A 113 20.64 15.16 3.76
C ARG A 113 19.47 14.49 4.46
N ILE A 114 18.62 13.76 3.75
CA ILE A 114 17.52 12.98 4.34
C ILE A 114 18.08 11.88 5.25
N ARG A 115 19.07 11.12 4.79
CA ARG A 115 19.72 10.08 5.63
C ARG A 115 20.38 10.67 6.86
N SER A 116 21.07 11.80 6.70
CA SER A 116 21.72 12.52 7.81
C SER A 116 20.71 13.04 8.83
N ALA A 117 19.56 13.55 8.37
CA ALA A 117 18.48 14.00 9.25
C ALA A 117 17.84 12.84 10.03
N ILE A 118 17.68 11.68 9.40
CA ILE A 118 17.24 10.45 10.08
C ILE A 118 18.24 10.05 11.16
N ASP A 119 19.54 10.03 10.85
CA ASP A 119 20.60 9.69 11.81
C ASP A 119 20.70 10.68 12.97
N ALA A 120 20.55 11.97 12.68
CA ALA A 120 20.55 13.03 13.67
C ALA A 120 19.28 13.05 14.55
N GLY A 121 18.20 12.41 14.09
CA GLY A 121 16.91 12.39 14.79
C GLY A 121 16.09 13.67 14.66
N TYR A 122 16.46 14.61 13.77
CA TYR A 122 15.73 15.85 13.52
C TYR A 122 15.88 16.35 12.07
N ILE A 123 14.91 17.12 11.59
CA ILE A 123 14.98 17.90 10.34
C ILE A 123 15.09 19.39 10.63
N VAL A 124 15.54 20.16 9.65
CA VAL A 124 15.59 21.63 9.69
C VAL A 124 14.43 22.19 8.87
N ASN A 125 13.57 23.01 9.47
CA ASN A 125 12.41 23.60 8.77
C ASN A 125 12.77 24.86 7.97
N ASN A 126 11.76 25.55 7.43
CA ASN A 126 11.95 26.78 6.62
C ASN A 126 12.52 27.97 7.40
N VAL A 127 12.45 27.95 8.73
CA VAL A 127 12.94 29.01 9.63
C VAL A 127 14.19 28.58 10.41
N ASP A 128 14.88 27.55 9.92
CA ASP A 128 16.11 26.99 10.49
C ASP A 128 15.99 26.38 11.90
N GLU A 129 14.77 26.01 12.32
CA GLU A 129 14.53 25.30 13.57
C GLU A 129 14.67 23.78 13.40
N HIS A 130 15.17 23.12 14.45
CA HIS A 130 15.26 21.67 14.52
C HIS A 130 13.92 21.06 14.97
N ILE A 131 13.30 20.25 14.11
CA ILE A 131 12.10 19.47 14.41
C ILE A 131 12.49 18.02 14.66
N VAL A 132 12.32 17.56 15.90
CA VAL A 132 12.61 16.19 16.31
C VAL A 132 11.70 15.19 15.58
N LEU A 133 12.28 14.11 15.08
CA LEU A 133 11.58 13.05 14.37
C LEU A 133 11.11 11.91 15.28
N ASN A 134 11.69 11.72 16.48
CA ASN A 134 11.27 10.68 17.43
C ASN A 134 9.97 11.06 18.17
N ASN A 135 8.89 11.29 17.44
CA ASN A 135 7.56 11.55 17.98
C ASN A 135 6.48 11.01 17.00
N THR A 136 5.21 11.22 17.32
CA THR A 136 4.08 10.73 16.52
C THR A 136 3.97 11.39 15.14
N LYS A 137 4.61 12.55 14.91
CA LYS A 137 4.56 13.29 13.65
C LYS A 137 5.80 13.08 12.77
N GLY A 138 6.90 12.61 13.32
CA GLY A 138 8.18 12.55 12.60
C GLY A 138 8.12 11.73 11.31
N LEU A 139 7.35 10.63 11.32
CA LEU A 139 7.17 9.81 10.12
C LEU A 139 6.35 10.52 9.03
N ASP A 140 5.33 11.30 9.42
CA ASP A 140 4.56 12.11 8.48
C ASP A 140 5.44 13.17 7.81
N ILE A 141 6.26 13.87 8.60
CA ILE A 141 7.20 14.87 8.10
C ILE A 141 8.21 14.24 7.14
N LEU A 142 8.81 13.11 7.53
CA LEU A 142 9.76 12.39 6.69
C LEU A 142 9.11 11.92 5.38
N GLY A 143 7.88 11.41 5.45
CA GLY A 143 7.13 10.99 4.29
C GLY A 143 6.83 12.14 3.33
N ARG A 144 6.48 13.33 3.85
CA ARG A 144 6.28 14.53 3.03
C ARG A 144 7.55 14.98 2.33
N ILE A 145 8.69 14.93 3.03
CA ILE A 145 10.00 15.22 2.46
C ILE A 145 10.34 14.24 1.33
N ILE A 146 10.16 12.94 1.56
CA ILE A 146 10.47 11.91 0.55
C ILE A 146 9.52 12.01 -0.65
N GLN A 147 8.22 12.21 -0.42
CA GLN A 147 7.21 12.38 -1.47
C GLN A 147 7.49 13.64 -2.30
N GLY A 148 7.90 14.73 -1.64
CA GLY A 148 8.03 16.07 -2.20
C GLY A 148 6.82 16.98 -1.95
N SER A 149 6.00 16.66 -0.93
CA SER A 149 4.89 17.47 -0.39
C SER A 149 5.32 18.31 0.82
N ASN A 150 6.58 18.75 0.79
CA ASN A 150 7.30 19.34 1.91
C ASN A 150 7.38 20.86 1.89
N MET A 151 6.34 21.55 1.40
CA MET A 151 6.32 23.02 1.27
C MET A 151 6.76 23.74 2.57
N HIS A 152 6.41 23.19 3.73
CA HIS A 152 6.78 23.74 5.04
C HIS A 152 8.06 23.13 5.66
N TYR A 153 8.74 22.20 4.97
CA TYR A 153 9.91 21.46 5.45
C TYR A 153 11.09 21.56 4.48
N LYS A 154 11.53 22.79 4.25
CA LYS A 154 12.73 23.22 3.51
C LYS A 154 12.89 22.53 2.14
N PRO A 155 11.97 22.76 1.17
CA PRO A 155 11.99 22.11 -0.15
C PRO A 155 13.32 22.21 -0.90
N GLU A 156 13.98 23.35 -0.85
CA GLU A 156 15.28 23.57 -1.54
C GLU A 156 16.40 22.72 -0.94
N TYR A 157 16.32 22.44 0.36
CA TYR A 157 17.34 21.67 1.07
C TYR A 157 17.14 20.16 0.93
N TYR A 158 15.92 19.67 1.11
CA TYR A 158 15.62 18.23 1.05
C TYR A 158 15.13 17.74 -0.31
N GLY A 159 14.72 18.64 -1.20
CA GLY A 159 14.24 18.31 -2.54
C GLY A 159 12.87 17.62 -2.56
N LYS A 160 12.63 16.91 -3.67
CA LYS A 160 11.39 16.18 -3.97
C LYS A 160 11.72 14.80 -4.55
N LEU A 161 12.29 13.93 -3.73
CA LEU A 161 13.03 12.75 -4.20
C LEU A 161 12.17 11.74 -4.97
N TYR A 162 10.97 11.41 -4.49
CA TYR A 162 10.06 10.49 -5.19
C TYR A 162 9.66 11.04 -6.57
N ASN A 163 9.18 12.28 -6.63
CA ASN A 163 8.78 12.93 -7.87
C ASN A 163 9.96 13.06 -8.86
N TRP A 164 11.13 13.44 -8.34
CA TRP A 164 12.36 13.51 -9.11
C TRP A 164 12.72 12.15 -9.70
N ALA A 165 12.71 11.08 -8.92
CA ALA A 165 13.10 9.75 -9.37
C ALA A 165 12.20 9.28 -10.52
N HIS A 166 10.88 9.44 -10.39
CA HIS A 166 9.93 9.08 -11.44
C HIS A 166 10.19 9.84 -12.75
N LYS A 167 10.43 11.15 -12.67
CA LYS A 167 10.74 11.98 -13.84
C LYS A 167 12.10 11.63 -14.46
N TYR A 168 13.14 11.52 -13.63
CA TYR A 168 14.50 11.20 -14.08
C TYR A 168 14.58 9.84 -14.76
N TYR A 169 14.08 8.79 -14.09
CA TYR A 169 14.08 7.44 -14.63
C TYR A 169 13.08 7.26 -15.78
N GLY A 170 12.03 8.08 -15.83
CA GLY A 170 11.10 8.09 -16.95
C GLY A 170 11.71 8.61 -18.24
N HIS A 171 12.63 9.58 -18.15
CA HIS A 171 13.34 10.14 -19.31
C HIS A 171 14.71 9.52 -19.58
N VAL A 172 15.11 8.49 -18.83
CA VAL A 172 16.49 7.96 -18.88
C VAL A 172 16.90 7.42 -20.25
N ALA A 173 15.94 7.05 -21.11
CA ALA A 173 16.21 6.59 -22.47
C ALA A 173 16.35 7.72 -23.52
N ASP A 174 15.92 8.96 -23.20
CA ASP A 174 16.15 10.15 -24.03
C ASP A 174 16.43 11.38 -23.15
N PRO A 175 17.56 11.40 -22.41
CA PRO A 175 17.83 12.41 -21.39
C PRO A 175 17.96 13.84 -21.94
N HIS A 176 18.35 13.98 -23.20
CA HIS A 176 18.55 15.28 -23.86
C HIS A 176 17.40 15.67 -24.79
N PHE A 177 16.26 14.95 -24.73
CA PHE A 177 15.11 15.16 -25.60
C PHE A 177 15.46 15.20 -27.10
N LYS A 178 16.49 14.45 -27.51
CA LYS A 178 16.97 14.46 -28.90
C LYS A 178 15.93 13.88 -29.85
N TYR A 179 15.10 12.98 -29.35
CA TYR A 179 14.09 12.26 -30.12
C TYR A 179 12.67 12.74 -29.83
N ASN A 180 12.51 13.85 -29.09
CA ASN A 180 11.21 14.38 -28.64
C ASN A 180 10.32 13.29 -28.04
N GLN A 181 10.92 12.39 -27.26
CA GLN A 181 10.15 11.28 -26.71
C GLN A 181 9.13 11.78 -25.69
N VAL A 182 7.94 11.16 -25.75
CA VAL A 182 6.85 11.39 -24.80
C VAL A 182 7.19 10.81 -23.42
N PRO A 183 6.50 11.26 -22.36
CA PRO A 183 6.64 10.66 -21.04
C PRO A 183 6.50 9.13 -21.06
N SER A 184 7.27 8.44 -20.23
CA SER A 184 7.20 6.99 -20.07
C SER A 184 6.05 6.59 -19.13
N VAL A 185 5.87 5.28 -18.95
CA VAL A 185 4.94 4.76 -17.92
C VAL A 185 5.30 5.21 -16.50
N LEU A 186 6.57 5.47 -16.19
CA LEU A 186 6.98 5.87 -14.84
C LEU A 186 6.45 7.25 -14.45
N GLU A 187 6.09 8.09 -15.41
CA GLU A 187 5.67 9.46 -15.19
C GLU A 187 4.16 9.61 -14.96
N HIS A 188 3.40 8.52 -15.01
CA HIS A 188 1.97 8.51 -14.72
C HIS A 188 1.65 7.57 -13.57
N PHE A 189 0.92 8.05 -12.55
CA PHE A 189 0.55 7.21 -11.41
C PHE A 189 -0.27 5.96 -11.78
N GLY A 190 -1.05 6.05 -12.86
CA GLY A 190 -1.86 4.94 -13.37
C GLY A 190 -1.12 3.94 -14.25
N THR A 191 0.18 4.12 -14.53
CA THR A 191 0.96 3.16 -15.31
C THR A 191 2.34 2.85 -14.72
N ALA A 192 2.82 3.64 -13.76
CA ALA A 192 4.16 3.49 -13.20
C ALA A 192 4.42 2.10 -12.59
N ALA A 193 3.44 1.52 -11.90
CA ALA A 193 3.58 0.21 -11.25
C ALA A 193 3.74 -0.96 -12.24
N ARG A 194 3.57 -0.72 -13.55
CA ARG A 194 3.81 -1.71 -14.60
C ARG A 194 5.29 -1.95 -14.86
N ASP A 195 6.12 -0.92 -14.69
CA ASP A 195 7.56 -0.98 -14.94
C ASP A 195 8.31 -1.61 -13.74
N PRO A 196 9.14 -2.64 -13.92
CA PRO A 196 9.97 -3.19 -12.85
C PRO A 196 10.87 -2.16 -12.13
N LEU A 197 11.30 -1.10 -12.82
CA LEU A 197 12.13 -0.04 -12.25
C LEU A 197 11.37 0.77 -11.17
N PHE A 198 10.04 0.85 -11.26
CA PHE A 198 9.20 1.45 -10.20
C PHE A 198 9.49 0.83 -8.84
N TYR A 199 9.56 -0.50 -8.76
CA TYR A 199 9.77 -1.19 -7.49
C TYR A 199 11.20 -1.01 -6.97
N ARG A 200 12.19 -0.80 -7.85
CA ARG A 200 13.57 -0.45 -7.44
C ARG A 200 13.64 0.97 -6.88
N ILE A 201 12.89 1.92 -7.47
CA ILE A 201 12.70 3.26 -6.92
C ILE A 201 12.07 3.14 -5.52
N GLN A 202 10.93 2.44 -5.41
CA GLN A 202 10.27 2.24 -4.11
C GLN A 202 11.19 1.58 -3.09
N LYS A 203 11.97 0.56 -3.47
CA LYS A 203 12.93 -0.10 -2.58
C LYS A 203 13.99 0.88 -2.06
N THR A 204 14.52 1.74 -2.92
CA THR A 204 15.51 2.75 -2.54
C THR A 204 14.97 3.73 -1.50
N LEU A 205 13.72 4.19 -1.68
CA LEU A 205 13.04 5.06 -0.71
C LEU A 205 12.71 4.32 0.58
N ASN A 206 12.24 3.08 0.46
CA ASN A 206 11.86 2.22 1.57
C ASN A 206 13.04 1.90 2.50
N VAL A 207 14.29 1.91 2.01
CA VAL A 207 15.49 1.78 2.86
C VAL A 207 15.60 2.94 3.85
N MET A 208 15.29 4.17 3.45
CA MET A 208 15.29 5.32 4.38
C MET A 208 14.14 5.22 5.38
N TYR A 209 12.96 4.78 4.92
CA TYR A 209 11.82 4.51 5.80
C TYR A 209 12.18 3.44 6.85
N LYS A 210 12.79 2.32 6.44
CA LYS A 210 13.25 1.26 7.32
C LYS A 210 14.25 1.79 8.35
N LYS A 211 15.24 2.55 7.89
CA LYS A 211 16.27 3.13 8.74
C LYS A 211 15.68 3.97 9.87
N TYR A 212 14.71 4.84 9.54
CA TYR A 212 14.00 5.62 10.55
C TYR A 212 13.27 4.72 11.56
N LYS A 213 12.53 3.71 11.10
CA LYS A 213 11.78 2.79 11.97
C LYS A 213 12.68 1.91 12.85
N ASP A 214 13.86 1.53 12.37
CA ASP A 214 14.85 0.74 13.11
C ASP A 214 15.54 1.55 14.22
N LEU A 215 15.58 2.88 14.10
CA LEU A 215 16.12 3.78 15.14
C LEU A 215 15.11 4.08 16.26
N LEU A 216 13.84 3.71 16.09
CA LEU A 216 12.83 3.89 17.14
C LEU A 216 12.97 2.77 18.18
N GLU A 217 12.82 3.15 19.44
CA GLU A 217 12.80 2.19 20.55
C GLU A 217 11.76 1.08 20.31
N PRO A 218 12.13 -0.20 20.49
CA PRO A 218 11.18 -1.31 20.45
C PRO A 218 9.99 -1.08 21.37
N TYR A 219 8.84 -1.63 21.00
CA TYR A 219 7.66 -1.52 21.86
C TYR A 219 7.86 -2.27 23.17
N THR A 220 7.49 -1.62 24.26
CA THR A 220 7.40 -2.21 25.60
C THR A 220 6.22 -3.17 25.70
N GLN A 221 6.23 -4.06 26.70
CA GLN A 221 5.12 -5.00 26.90
C GLN A 221 3.82 -4.25 27.20
N GLU A 222 3.89 -3.14 27.93
CA GLU A 222 2.74 -2.30 28.27
C GLU A 222 2.10 -1.71 27.02
N GLN A 223 2.91 -1.21 26.07
CA GLN A 223 2.41 -0.68 24.81
C GLN A 223 1.72 -1.75 23.96
N LEU A 224 2.21 -3.00 24.00
CA LEU A 224 1.68 -4.11 23.22
C LEU A 224 0.49 -4.82 23.89
N SER A 225 0.43 -4.80 25.21
CA SER A 225 -0.52 -5.58 25.99
C SER A 225 -1.94 -5.03 25.92
N PHE A 226 -2.92 -5.94 25.92
CA PHE A 226 -4.32 -5.59 26.19
C PHE A 226 -4.78 -6.40 27.41
N PRO A 227 -4.62 -5.86 28.63
CA PRO A 227 -4.90 -6.60 29.86
C PRO A 227 -6.34 -7.14 29.91
N GLY A 228 -6.46 -8.43 30.26
CA GLY A 228 -7.76 -9.11 30.34
C GLY A 228 -8.23 -9.74 29.03
N VAL A 229 -7.51 -9.57 27.91
CA VAL A 229 -7.85 -10.15 26.61
C VAL A 229 -6.79 -11.18 26.20
N GLN A 230 -7.24 -12.37 25.77
CA GLN A 230 -6.36 -13.44 25.31
C GLN A 230 -6.91 -14.08 24.02
N ILE A 231 -6.09 -14.14 22.97
CA ILE A 231 -6.43 -14.91 21.76
C ILE A 231 -6.12 -16.38 22.02
N GLN A 232 -7.16 -17.23 22.01
CA GLN A 232 -7.03 -18.68 22.19
C GLN A 232 -6.66 -19.37 20.88
N GLY A 233 -7.24 -18.94 19.76
CA GLY A 233 -7.02 -19.56 18.46
C GLY A 233 -7.41 -18.65 17.29
N VAL A 234 -6.74 -18.87 16.17
CA VAL A 234 -7.02 -18.24 14.87
C VAL A 234 -7.10 -19.35 13.84
N LYS A 235 -8.15 -19.35 13.03
CA LYS A 235 -8.32 -20.22 11.87
C LYS A 235 -8.72 -19.37 10.68
N VAL A 236 -8.20 -19.71 9.51
CA VAL A 236 -8.67 -19.14 8.24
C VAL A 236 -9.22 -20.27 7.40
N VAL A 237 -10.43 -20.14 6.86
CA VAL A 237 -11.07 -21.22 6.11
C VAL A 237 -11.71 -20.62 4.86
N GLY A 238 -11.49 -21.24 3.71
CA GLY A 238 -12.23 -20.93 2.47
C GLY A 238 -13.71 -21.26 2.61
N GLU A 239 -14.55 -20.62 1.80
CA GLU A 239 -16.00 -20.84 1.82
C GLU A 239 -16.44 -22.11 1.07
N SER A 240 -15.58 -22.67 0.22
CA SER A 240 -15.84 -23.95 -0.45
C SER A 240 -15.85 -25.11 0.54
N ARG A 241 -16.70 -26.11 0.26
CA ARG A 241 -16.81 -27.34 1.07
C ARG A 241 -15.52 -28.16 1.08
N SER A 242 -14.67 -28.00 0.09
CA SER A 242 -13.38 -28.68 -0.03
C SER A 242 -12.25 -27.95 0.70
N SER A 243 -12.52 -26.78 1.28
CA SER A 243 -11.48 -25.91 1.82
C SER A 243 -10.90 -26.46 3.12
N THR A 244 -9.58 -26.59 3.13
CA THR A 244 -8.84 -27.08 4.29
C THR A 244 -8.49 -25.89 5.20
N PRO A 245 -8.72 -25.98 6.53
CA PRO A 245 -8.33 -24.90 7.44
C PRO A 245 -6.85 -24.53 7.30
N ASN A 246 -6.58 -23.22 7.23
CA ASN A 246 -5.26 -22.61 7.03
C ASN A 246 -4.62 -22.90 5.67
N THR A 247 -5.37 -23.39 4.69
CA THR A 247 -4.96 -23.46 3.29
C THR A 247 -5.90 -22.59 2.46
N LEU A 248 -5.35 -21.65 1.72
CA LEU A 248 -6.08 -20.72 0.86
C LEU A 248 -5.72 -20.95 -0.60
N THR A 249 -6.70 -20.82 -1.48
CA THR A 249 -6.55 -21.14 -2.89
C THR A 249 -6.60 -19.88 -3.74
N THR A 250 -5.64 -19.73 -4.65
CA THR A 250 -5.64 -18.72 -5.71
C THR A 250 -5.69 -19.38 -7.08
N HIS A 251 -6.19 -18.67 -8.08
CA HIS A 251 -6.27 -19.14 -9.46
C HIS A 251 -6.28 -17.95 -10.41
N PHE A 252 -6.08 -18.20 -11.70
CA PHE A 252 -6.32 -17.19 -12.72
C PHE A 252 -7.72 -17.39 -13.32
N GLU A 253 -8.40 -16.29 -13.61
CA GLU A 253 -9.67 -16.29 -14.33
C GLU A 253 -9.64 -15.24 -15.44
N ASP A 254 -10.50 -15.43 -16.43
CA ASP A 254 -10.74 -14.42 -17.44
C ASP A 254 -11.68 -13.33 -16.92
N HIS A 255 -11.30 -12.09 -17.19
CA HIS A 255 -12.06 -10.91 -16.84
C HIS A 255 -12.26 -10.04 -18.07
N GLU A 256 -13.52 -9.72 -18.34
CA GLU A 256 -13.90 -8.82 -19.41
C GLU A 256 -14.17 -7.42 -18.86
N PHE A 257 -13.74 -6.40 -19.59
CA PHE A 257 -13.97 -5.00 -19.24
C PHE A 257 -14.34 -4.17 -20.47
N ASP A 258 -15.15 -3.15 -20.26
CA ASP A 258 -15.66 -2.28 -21.31
C ASP A 258 -14.56 -1.32 -21.84
N LEU A 259 -14.41 -1.29 -23.16
CA LEU A 259 -13.48 -0.42 -23.90
C LEU A 259 -14.23 0.63 -24.74
N SER A 260 -15.55 0.75 -24.63
CA SER A 260 -16.33 1.68 -25.44
C SER A 260 -15.91 3.14 -25.25
N ASN A 261 -15.45 3.53 -24.06
CA ASN A 261 -14.92 4.88 -23.80
C ASN A 261 -13.60 5.22 -24.52
N VAL A 262 -12.94 4.23 -25.14
CA VAL A 262 -11.70 4.41 -25.91
C VAL A 262 -12.01 4.62 -27.40
N GLN A 263 -13.26 4.41 -27.81
CA GLN A 263 -13.69 4.52 -29.20
C GLN A 263 -14.27 5.90 -29.48
N ASN A 264 -14.24 6.32 -30.75
CA ASN A 264 -14.98 7.50 -31.22
C ASN A 264 -16.40 7.16 -31.70
N ASP A 265 -16.78 5.88 -31.73
CA ASP A 265 -18.07 5.40 -32.20
C ASP A 265 -18.89 4.84 -31.02
N GLU A 266 -20.02 5.50 -30.74
CA GLU A 266 -20.89 5.22 -29.61
C GLU A 266 -21.74 3.95 -29.80
N GLN A 267 -21.80 3.37 -31.01
CA GLN A 267 -22.74 2.28 -31.32
C GLN A 267 -22.18 0.86 -31.19
N THR A 268 -20.88 0.69 -30.98
CA THR A 268 -20.27 -0.65 -30.87
C THR A 268 -19.80 -0.96 -29.45
N GLU A 269 -20.32 -2.04 -28.87
CA GLU A 269 -19.80 -2.58 -27.61
C GLU A 269 -18.49 -3.34 -27.87
N ILE A 270 -17.38 -2.82 -27.35
CA ILE A 270 -16.07 -3.47 -27.44
C ILE A 270 -15.61 -3.81 -26.04
N LYS A 271 -15.23 -5.07 -25.84
CA LYS A 271 -14.69 -5.57 -24.56
C LYS A 271 -13.26 -6.01 -24.72
N GLY A 272 -12.44 -5.65 -23.74
CA GLY A 272 -11.13 -6.26 -23.53
C GLY A 272 -11.27 -7.48 -22.64
N ARG A 273 -10.52 -8.54 -22.92
CA ARG A 273 -10.43 -9.73 -22.06
C ARG A 273 -9.00 -9.88 -21.56
N VAL A 274 -8.84 -10.01 -20.25
CA VAL A 274 -7.55 -10.20 -19.58
C VAL A 274 -7.64 -11.35 -18.59
N SER A 275 -6.55 -12.09 -18.43
CA SER A 275 -6.42 -13.07 -17.36
C SER A 275 -5.90 -12.37 -16.09
N ARG A 276 -6.61 -12.51 -14.97
CA ARG A 276 -6.24 -11.89 -13.69
C ARG A 276 -6.21 -12.92 -12.56
N LEU A 277 -5.34 -12.69 -11.59
CA LEU A 277 -5.29 -13.49 -10.36
C LEU A 277 -6.56 -13.24 -9.55
N ARG A 278 -7.10 -14.30 -8.94
CA ARG A 278 -8.15 -14.28 -7.93
C ARG A 278 -7.83 -15.26 -6.80
N HIS A 279 -8.62 -15.18 -5.74
CA HIS A 279 -8.65 -16.18 -4.68
C HIS A 279 -10.08 -16.60 -4.36
N GLU A 280 -10.23 -17.78 -3.80
CA GLU A 280 -11.49 -18.22 -3.20
C GLU A 280 -11.86 -17.29 -2.01
N PRO A 281 -13.13 -16.88 -1.85
CA PRO A 281 -13.58 -16.22 -0.64
C PRO A 281 -13.20 -17.01 0.61
N PHE A 282 -12.81 -16.32 1.67
CA PHE A 282 -12.36 -16.96 2.90
C PHE A 282 -12.74 -16.11 4.12
N GLN A 283 -12.79 -16.75 5.28
CA GLN A 283 -13.19 -16.11 6.52
C GLN A 283 -12.15 -16.37 7.62
N TYR A 284 -11.78 -15.32 8.35
CA TYR A 284 -11.09 -15.42 9.62
C TYR A 284 -12.06 -15.87 10.71
N THR A 285 -11.62 -16.77 11.57
CA THR A 285 -12.31 -17.16 12.81
C THR A 285 -11.34 -17.02 13.97
N ILE A 286 -11.56 -16.02 14.83
CA ILE A 286 -10.67 -15.68 15.94
C ILE A 286 -11.43 -15.95 17.25
N THR A 287 -10.90 -16.86 18.05
CA THR A 287 -11.44 -17.21 19.37
C THR A 287 -10.71 -16.42 20.44
N VAL A 288 -11.45 -15.58 21.19
CA VAL A 288 -10.89 -14.68 22.18
C VAL A 288 -11.54 -14.92 23.54
N GLN A 289 -10.73 -15.12 24.57
CA GLN A 289 -11.19 -15.07 25.95
C GLN A 289 -10.99 -13.66 26.49
N SER A 290 -12.08 -13.02 26.92
CA SER A 290 -12.03 -11.68 27.53
C SER A 290 -12.50 -11.71 28.98
N LYS A 291 -11.85 -10.90 29.82
CA LYS A 291 -12.25 -10.57 31.19
C LYS A 291 -12.88 -9.18 31.29
N VAL A 292 -13.04 -8.48 30.17
CA VAL A 292 -13.53 -7.10 30.09
C VAL A 292 -14.62 -6.97 29.02
N ASN A 293 -15.55 -6.05 29.23
CA ASN A 293 -16.52 -5.61 28.22
C ASN A 293 -15.98 -4.33 27.56
N LYS A 294 -15.26 -4.45 26.45
CA LYS A 294 -14.62 -3.31 25.78
C LYS A 294 -14.56 -3.52 24.26
N PRO A 295 -14.67 -2.44 23.47
CA PRO A 295 -14.33 -2.49 22.06
C PRO A 295 -12.83 -2.75 21.86
N ALA A 296 -12.50 -3.54 20.84
CA ALA A 296 -11.15 -3.93 20.48
C ALA A 296 -10.87 -3.60 19.02
N PHE A 297 -9.68 -3.06 18.73
CA PHE A 297 -9.13 -3.06 17.37
C PHE A 297 -8.49 -4.40 17.07
N VAL A 298 -8.97 -5.08 16.04
CA VAL A 298 -8.36 -6.27 15.46
C VAL A 298 -7.44 -5.84 14.34
N ARG A 299 -6.18 -6.28 14.36
CA ARG A 299 -5.16 -6.01 13.34
C ARG A 299 -4.63 -7.34 12.80
N ILE A 300 -4.70 -7.54 11.49
CA ILE A 300 -4.30 -8.79 10.84
C ILE A 300 -3.21 -8.48 9.82
N PHE A 301 -2.07 -9.18 9.94
CA PHE A 301 -0.95 -9.09 9.01
C PHE A 301 -0.55 -10.47 8.53
N MET A 302 0.06 -10.55 7.34
CA MET A 302 0.66 -11.75 6.80
C MET A 302 2.10 -11.49 6.40
N ALA A 303 3.03 -12.38 6.78
CA ALA A 303 4.44 -12.27 6.42
C ALA A 303 4.94 -13.59 5.80
N PRO A 304 5.92 -13.55 4.88
CA PRO A 304 6.50 -14.75 4.32
C PRO A 304 7.22 -15.56 5.41
N LYS A 305 7.12 -16.89 5.36
CA LYS A 305 7.81 -17.75 6.34
C LYS A 305 9.27 -18.00 5.97
N TYR A 306 9.56 -18.04 4.68
CA TYR A 306 10.87 -18.31 4.12
C TYR A 306 11.29 -17.23 3.12
N ASP A 307 12.60 -17.03 2.97
CA ASP A 307 13.18 -16.24 1.90
C ASP A 307 13.19 -17.02 0.57
N TYR A 308 13.66 -16.36 -0.49
CA TYR A 308 13.73 -16.95 -1.83
C TYR A 308 14.74 -18.12 -1.96
N LEU A 309 15.65 -18.29 -0.98
CA LEU A 309 16.61 -19.40 -0.91
C LEU A 309 16.11 -20.54 -0.01
N GLY A 310 14.96 -20.38 0.65
CA GLY A 310 14.39 -21.35 1.57
C GLY A 310 14.84 -21.19 3.03
N ASN A 311 15.58 -20.13 3.38
CA ASN A 311 15.92 -19.84 4.77
C ASN A 311 14.70 -19.31 5.51
N LYS A 312 14.53 -19.70 6.77
CA LYS A 312 13.42 -19.21 7.58
C LYS A 312 13.70 -17.79 8.06
N TYR A 313 12.77 -16.86 7.79
CA TYR A 313 12.85 -15.52 8.34
C TYR A 313 12.66 -15.52 9.87
N ASP A 314 13.46 -14.71 10.56
CA ASP A 314 13.19 -14.36 11.95
C ASP A 314 12.03 -13.34 12.07
N ILE A 315 11.60 -13.02 13.29
CA ILE A 315 10.48 -12.09 13.52
C ILE A 315 10.81 -10.66 13.06
N ASN A 316 12.05 -10.21 13.21
CA ASN A 316 12.50 -8.87 12.83
C ASN A 316 12.57 -8.69 11.32
N GLU A 317 12.84 -9.77 10.58
CA GLU A 317 12.77 -9.79 9.12
C GLU A 317 11.31 -9.86 8.67
N LYS A 318 10.52 -10.77 9.26
CA LYS A 318 9.09 -10.94 8.95
C LYS A 318 8.30 -9.66 9.09
N ARG A 319 8.54 -8.87 10.16
CA ARG A 319 7.79 -7.63 10.40
C ARG A 319 7.93 -6.64 9.24
N TRP A 320 9.11 -6.57 8.61
CA TRP A 320 9.37 -5.62 7.52
C TRP A 320 8.83 -6.15 6.18
N HIS A 321 8.65 -7.45 6.04
CA HIS A 321 8.02 -8.08 4.88
C HIS A 321 6.52 -8.32 5.07
N ALA A 322 5.96 -7.91 6.21
CA ALA A 322 4.55 -8.09 6.51
C ALA A 322 3.67 -7.19 5.63
N ILE A 323 2.55 -7.76 5.21
CA ILE A 323 1.48 -7.05 4.50
C ILE A 323 0.25 -7.01 5.40
N GLU A 324 -0.43 -5.88 5.46
CA GLU A 324 -1.68 -5.73 6.20
C GLU A 324 -2.78 -6.47 5.44
N MET A 325 -3.59 -7.23 6.17
CA MET A 325 -4.66 -8.07 5.62
C MET A 325 -6.04 -7.57 6.03
N ASP A 326 -6.17 -7.05 7.26
CA ASP A 326 -7.36 -6.34 7.71
C ASP A 326 -7.08 -5.54 8.99
N LYS A 327 -7.96 -4.58 9.27
CA LYS A 327 -8.04 -3.77 10.48
C LYS A 327 -9.50 -3.37 10.71
N PHE A 328 -10.06 -3.71 11.87
CA PHE A 328 -11.46 -3.42 12.17
C PHE A 328 -11.74 -3.40 13.67
N VAL A 329 -12.90 -2.87 14.05
CA VAL A 329 -13.35 -2.78 15.44
C VAL A 329 -14.38 -3.87 15.73
N THR A 330 -14.30 -4.46 16.91
CA THR A 330 -15.29 -5.43 17.41
C THR A 330 -15.51 -5.26 18.90
N ASP A 331 -16.73 -5.47 19.37
CA ASP A 331 -17.07 -5.41 20.79
C ASP A 331 -16.78 -6.74 21.47
N LEU A 332 -15.90 -6.75 22.47
CA LEU A 332 -15.64 -7.92 23.30
C LEU A 332 -16.59 -7.94 24.50
N LYS A 333 -17.15 -9.12 24.78
CA LYS A 333 -17.91 -9.42 26.01
C LYS A 333 -17.08 -10.27 26.96
N VAL A 334 -17.32 -10.19 28.26
CA VAL A 334 -16.72 -11.10 29.25
C VAL A 334 -17.07 -12.54 28.90
N GLY A 335 -16.06 -13.42 28.89
CA GLY A 335 -16.19 -14.81 28.47
C GLY A 335 -15.52 -15.08 27.12
N GLN A 336 -15.99 -16.13 26.45
CA GLN A 336 -15.49 -16.52 25.14
C GLN A 336 -16.22 -15.74 24.04
N ASN A 337 -15.46 -15.15 23.13
CA ASN A 337 -15.93 -14.43 21.95
C ASN A 337 -15.45 -15.15 20.70
N LEU A 338 -16.34 -15.27 19.71
CA LEU A 338 -16.02 -15.84 18.41
C LEU A 338 -16.18 -14.76 17.35
N ILE A 339 -15.05 -14.18 16.92
CA ILE A 339 -15.03 -13.13 15.90
C ILE A 339 -14.93 -13.81 14.53
N ARG A 340 -15.84 -13.45 13.62
CA ARG A 340 -15.88 -13.90 12.23
C ARG A 340 -15.72 -12.69 11.33
N ARG A 341 -14.84 -12.79 10.33
CA ARG A 341 -14.56 -11.69 9.40
C ARG A 341 -14.27 -12.23 8.00
N ALA A 342 -15.08 -11.88 7.02
CA ALA A 342 -14.88 -12.30 5.64
C ALA A 342 -13.78 -11.47 4.95
N SER A 343 -13.09 -12.06 3.98
CA SER A 343 -12.04 -11.38 3.20
C SER A 343 -12.57 -10.18 2.41
N SER A 344 -13.82 -10.26 1.95
CA SER A 344 -14.53 -9.16 1.27
C SER A 344 -14.83 -7.97 2.16
N GLU A 345 -14.81 -8.14 3.49
CA GLU A 345 -15.03 -7.06 4.45
C GLU A 345 -13.74 -6.31 4.80
N SER A 346 -12.59 -6.71 4.25
CA SER A 346 -11.31 -6.10 4.57
C SER A 346 -11.34 -4.59 4.39
N SER A 347 -10.87 -3.87 5.41
CA SER A 347 -10.67 -2.41 5.43
C SER A 347 -9.62 -1.91 4.45
N LEU A 348 -8.89 -2.80 3.78
CA LEU A 348 -8.00 -2.44 2.67
C LEU A 348 -8.74 -2.41 1.35
N VAL A 349 -9.78 -3.23 1.22
CA VAL A 349 -10.40 -3.54 -0.06
C VAL A 349 -11.45 -2.49 -0.38
N LYS A 350 -11.45 -2.01 -1.62
CA LYS A 350 -12.59 -1.25 -2.14
C LYS A 350 -13.68 -2.19 -2.64
N LYS A 351 -14.93 -1.76 -2.51
CA LYS A 351 -16.03 -2.38 -3.24
C LYS A 351 -15.81 -2.24 -4.75
N GLU A 352 -16.33 -3.21 -5.50
CA GLU A 352 -16.39 -3.08 -6.96
C GLU A 352 -17.19 -1.83 -7.32
N VAL A 353 -16.69 -1.11 -8.32
CA VAL A 353 -17.24 0.17 -8.76
C VAL A 353 -18.01 -0.07 -10.05
N GLU A 354 -19.10 0.65 -10.19
CA GLU A 354 -19.93 0.62 -11.38
C GLU A 354 -19.11 1.12 -12.58
N THR A 355 -19.34 0.51 -13.73
CA THR A 355 -18.77 0.97 -14.99
C THR A 355 -19.35 2.34 -15.36
N TYR A 356 -18.62 3.08 -16.19
CA TYR A 356 -19.12 4.37 -16.70
C TYR A 356 -20.48 4.22 -17.39
N ARG A 357 -20.67 3.16 -18.17
CA ARG A 357 -21.95 2.89 -18.86
C ARG A 357 -23.09 2.65 -17.87
N GLU A 358 -22.90 1.83 -16.84
CA GLU A 358 -23.90 1.60 -15.80
C GLU A 358 -24.24 2.89 -15.06
N MET A 359 -23.22 3.69 -14.73
CA MET A 359 -23.42 4.99 -14.09
C MET A 359 -24.23 5.94 -14.99
N MET A 360 -23.89 6.04 -16.28
CA MET A 360 -24.60 6.89 -17.24
C MET A 360 -26.05 6.44 -17.44
N GLN A 361 -26.30 5.13 -17.57
CA GLN A 361 -27.64 4.58 -17.68
C GLN A 361 -28.51 4.93 -16.47
N LYS A 362 -27.96 4.87 -15.26
CA LYS A 362 -28.68 5.29 -14.05
C LYS A 362 -28.99 6.77 -14.03
N VAL A 363 -28.04 7.61 -14.44
CA VAL A 363 -28.26 9.07 -14.54
C VAL A 363 -29.34 9.39 -15.56
N GLU A 364 -29.33 8.76 -16.74
CA GLU A 364 -30.33 8.95 -17.78
C GLU A 364 -31.73 8.48 -17.35
N GLN A 365 -31.82 7.31 -16.71
CA GLN A 365 -33.07 6.81 -16.14
C GLN A 365 -33.64 7.77 -15.10
N GLU A 366 -32.79 8.33 -14.25
CA GLU A 366 -33.23 9.28 -13.22
C GLU A 366 -33.73 10.61 -13.82
N ILE A 367 -33.05 11.11 -14.85
CA ILE A 367 -33.53 12.28 -15.61
C ILE A 367 -34.90 12.00 -16.23
N GLN A 368 -35.11 10.81 -16.80
CA GLN A 368 -36.39 10.40 -17.39
C GLN A 368 -37.50 10.26 -16.34
N ASN A 369 -37.16 9.80 -15.13
CA ASN A 369 -38.10 9.63 -14.02
C ASN A 369 -38.42 10.93 -13.27
N GLY A 370 -37.93 12.08 -13.74
CA GLY A 370 -38.23 13.40 -13.18
C GLY A 370 -37.31 13.84 -12.03
N GLY A 371 -36.17 13.16 -11.82
CA GLY A 371 -35.09 13.64 -10.94
C GLY A 371 -35.44 13.70 -9.45
N GLN A 372 -36.23 12.76 -8.94
CA GLN A 372 -36.66 12.71 -7.54
C GLN A 372 -35.71 11.92 -6.63
N GLN A 373 -34.78 11.15 -7.18
CA GLN A 373 -33.84 10.35 -6.40
C GLN A 373 -32.77 11.24 -5.76
N GLU A 374 -32.83 11.36 -4.44
CA GLU A 374 -31.78 11.99 -3.67
C GLU A 374 -30.59 11.03 -3.56
N TYR A 375 -29.50 11.32 -4.27
CA TYR A 375 -28.23 10.62 -4.08
C TYR A 375 -27.62 11.06 -2.74
N THR A 376 -27.98 10.36 -1.67
CA THR A 376 -27.53 10.61 -0.30
C THR A 376 -26.07 10.20 -0.09
N ASN A 377 -25.58 9.21 -0.84
CA ASN A 377 -24.19 8.75 -0.81
C ASN A 377 -23.29 9.56 -1.76
N LYS A 378 -22.97 10.79 -1.37
CA LYS A 378 -22.07 11.70 -2.12
C LYS A 378 -20.58 11.37 -1.97
N VAL A 379 -20.23 10.32 -1.22
CA VAL A 379 -18.85 10.03 -0.79
C VAL A 379 -18.45 8.62 -1.19
N HIS A 380 -18.20 8.42 -2.49
CA HIS A 380 -17.56 7.19 -2.98
C HIS A 380 -16.09 7.48 -3.28
N SER A 381 -15.19 6.97 -2.44
CA SER A 381 -13.77 6.93 -2.76
C SER A 381 -13.47 5.71 -3.64
N HIS A 382 -12.84 5.94 -4.79
CA HIS A 382 -12.35 4.86 -5.65
C HIS A 382 -10.98 4.30 -5.22
N CYS A 383 -10.41 4.86 -4.16
CA CYS A 383 -9.20 4.34 -3.54
C CYS A 383 -9.54 3.11 -2.68
N GLY A 384 -8.86 2.01 -2.94
CA GLY A 384 -8.76 0.80 -2.13
C GLY A 384 -8.03 -0.31 -2.87
N TRP A 385 -7.43 -1.22 -2.11
CA TRP A 385 -6.73 -2.38 -2.65
C TRP A 385 -7.69 -3.29 -3.42
N PRO A 386 -7.28 -3.87 -4.55
CA PRO A 386 -8.16 -4.80 -5.28
C PRO A 386 -8.36 -6.10 -4.49
N LEU A 387 -9.62 -6.51 -4.28
CA LEU A 387 -9.96 -7.73 -3.53
C LEU A 387 -9.23 -8.95 -4.08
N HIS A 388 -9.22 -9.11 -5.40
CA HIS A 388 -8.60 -10.24 -6.06
C HIS A 388 -7.07 -10.34 -5.88
N LEU A 389 -6.42 -9.26 -5.44
CA LEU A 389 -5.01 -9.20 -5.08
C LEU A 389 -4.77 -9.15 -3.56
N LEU A 390 -5.79 -9.47 -2.73
CA LEU A 390 -5.63 -9.48 -1.28
C LEU A 390 -4.60 -10.52 -0.85
N LEU A 391 -4.61 -11.70 -1.47
CA LEU A 391 -3.60 -12.74 -1.32
C LEU A 391 -2.54 -12.63 -2.43
N PRO A 392 -1.26 -12.94 -2.14
CA PRO A 392 -0.27 -13.17 -3.17
C PRO A 392 -0.60 -14.45 -3.96
N LYS A 393 -0.06 -14.60 -5.17
CA LYS A 393 -0.28 -15.81 -5.99
C LYS A 393 -0.02 -17.12 -5.24
N GLY A 394 1.09 -17.24 -4.51
CA GLY A 394 1.51 -18.54 -3.95
C GLY A 394 2.01 -19.51 -5.03
N THR A 395 2.15 -20.80 -4.68
CA THR A 395 2.71 -21.83 -5.56
C THR A 395 1.81 -23.05 -5.63
N GLN A 396 1.98 -23.90 -6.63
CA GLN A 396 1.23 -25.16 -6.71
C GLN A 396 1.50 -26.09 -5.54
N GLN A 397 2.72 -26.03 -4.97
CA GLN A 397 3.11 -26.85 -3.82
C GLN A 397 2.64 -26.27 -2.47
N GLY A 398 2.04 -25.08 -2.48
CA GLY A 398 1.67 -24.35 -1.27
C GLY A 398 2.84 -23.53 -0.72
N GLU A 399 2.71 -22.21 -0.83
CA GLU A 399 3.66 -21.26 -0.27
C GLU A 399 3.28 -20.95 1.19
N LYS A 400 4.24 -21.00 2.12
CA LYS A 400 3.97 -20.86 3.57
C LYS A 400 4.13 -19.41 4.04
N TYR A 401 3.14 -18.95 4.78
CA TYR A 401 3.10 -17.62 5.40
C TYR A 401 2.79 -17.74 6.88
N THR A 402 3.16 -16.72 7.65
CA THR A 402 2.73 -16.56 9.05
C THR A 402 1.71 -15.42 9.12
N LEU A 403 0.51 -15.73 9.60
CA LEU A 403 -0.55 -14.78 9.87
C LEU A 403 -0.46 -14.30 11.32
N TYR A 404 -0.33 -13.00 11.52
CA TYR A 404 -0.32 -12.35 12.82
C TYR A 404 -1.66 -11.68 13.07
N VAL A 405 -2.28 -11.97 14.20
CA VAL A 405 -3.49 -11.31 14.69
C VAL A 405 -3.18 -10.65 16.03
N MET A 406 -3.50 -9.38 16.16
CA MET A 406 -3.41 -8.62 17.40
C MET A 406 -4.75 -7.98 17.73
N LEU A 407 -5.13 -7.99 19.01
CA LEU A 407 -6.20 -7.17 19.54
C LEU A 407 -5.63 -6.06 20.43
N SER A 408 -6.01 -4.81 20.21
CA SER A 408 -5.65 -3.65 21.05
C SER A 408 -6.90 -2.92 21.58
N ASP A 409 -6.74 -2.12 22.65
CA ASP A 409 -7.83 -1.38 23.28
C ASP A 409 -8.30 -0.25 22.35
N TYR A 410 -9.51 -0.36 21.79
CA TYR A 410 -10.05 0.63 20.86
C TYR A 410 -10.12 2.02 21.47
N GLU A 411 -10.44 2.14 22.77
CA GLU A 411 -10.55 3.44 23.43
C GLU A 411 -9.21 4.17 23.53
N GLN A 412 -8.10 3.42 23.60
CA GLN A 412 -6.74 3.99 23.61
C GLN A 412 -6.21 4.27 22.21
N ASP A 413 -6.75 3.60 21.21
CA ASP A 413 -6.29 3.65 19.82
C ASP A 413 -7.11 4.60 18.96
N ARG A 414 -8.36 4.89 19.31
CA ARG A 414 -9.21 5.77 18.51
C ARG A 414 -8.72 7.20 18.49
N VAL A 415 -8.95 7.87 17.36
CA VAL A 415 -8.86 9.33 17.30
C VAL A 415 -10.22 9.93 17.73
N PRO A 416 -10.26 10.82 18.74
CA PRO A 416 -11.50 11.44 19.18
C PRO A 416 -12.22 12.16 18.03
N ASN A 417 -13.55 12.09 18.02
CA ASN A 417 -14.43 12.67 17.00
C ASN A 417 -14.24 12.11 15.58
N THR A 418 -13.60 10.95 15.44
CA THR A 418 -13.55 10.21 14.18
C THR A 418 -14.45 8.98 14.27
N GLN A 419 -15.25 8.74 13.22
CA GLN A 419 -16.05 7.53 13.09
C GLN A 419 -15.51 6.71 11.94
N ILE A 420 -15.27 5.42 12.18
CA ILE A 420 -14.99 4.46 11.10
C ILE A 420 -16.33 4.18 10.43
N PRO A 421 -16.49 4.46 9.13
CA PRO A 421 -17.72 4.17 8.42
C PRO A 421 -18.07 2.69 8.55
N LYS A 422 -19.35 2.39 8.79
CA LYS A 422 -19.85 1.00 8.82
C LYS A 422 -19.83 0.37 7.44
N GLU A 423 -19.96 1.18 6.40
CA GLU A 423 -19.82 0.74 5.01
C GLU A 423 -18.35 0.47 4.69
N GLN A 424 -18.07 -0.61 3.93
CA GLN A 424 -16.70 -1.00 3.54
C GLN A 424 -16.01 0.16 2.79
N THR A 425 -15.28 0.96 3.55
CA THR A 425 -14.41 2.03 3.08
C THR A 425 -12.99 1.53 3.23
N ALA A 426 -12.17 1.68 2.21
CA ALA A 426 -10.78 1.19 2.20
C ALA A 426 -9.83 2.06 3.05
N TYR A 427 -10.23 2.38 4.28
CA TYR A 427 -9.58 3.40 5.10
C TYR A 427 -8.18 3.02 5.55
N SER A 428 -7.84 1.73 5.57
CA SER A 428 -6.55 1.26 6.08
C SER A 428 -5.37 1.80 5.28
N LEU A 429 -5.50 1.86 3.95
CA LEU A 429 -4.46 2.38 3.04
C LEU A 429 -4.82 3.74 2.40
N CYS A 430 -6.09 4.11 2.39
CA CYS A 430 -6.57 5.33 1.73
C CYS A 430 -6.98 6.44 2.70
N GLY A 431 -6.94 6.20 4.01
CA GLY A 431 -7.50 7.11 4.99
C GLY A 431 -9.03 7.27 4.82
N LEU A 432 -9.58 8.25 5.53
CA LEU A 432 -10.97 8.64 5.37
C LEU A 432 -11.06 9.85 4.43
N HIS A 433 -12.27 10.38 4.23
CA HIS A 433 -12.48 11.58 3.42
C HIS A 433 -11.63 12.75 3.96
N HIS A 434 -11.25 13.68 3.10
CA HIS A 434 -10.20 14.67 3.41
C HIS A 434 -10.49 15.43 4.71
N ASP A 435 -11.74 15.82 4.97
CA ASP A 435 -12.19 16.51 6.19
C ASP A 435 -12.10 15.70 7.50
N THR A 436 -11.67 14.44 7.45
CA THR A 436 -11.61 13.55 8.61
C THR A 436 -10.19 13.04 8.86
N LYS A 437 -9.84 12.90 10.15
CA LYS A 437 -8.56 12.32 10.56
C LYS A 437 -8.52 10.82 10.31
N TYR A 438 -7.31 10.26 10.23
CA TYR A 438 -7.14 8.83 10.22
C TYR A 438 -7.66 8.23 11.53
N PRO A 439 -8.52 7.18 11.53
CA PRO A 439 -9.31 6.78 12.70
C PRO A 439 -8.53 6.05 13.80
N ASP A 440 -7.27 5.73 13.57
CA ASP A 440 -6.39 4.98 14.46
C ASP A 440 -5.12 5.79 14.77
N ASN A 441 -4.90 6.08 16.05
CA ASN A 441 -3.79 6.90 16.52
C ASN A 441 -2.45 6.16 16.56
N LYS A 442 -2.44 4.84 16.33
CA LYS A 442 -1.20 4.06 16.26
C LYS A 442 -0.47 4.32 14.94
N PRO A 443 0.88 4.21 14.92
CA PRO A 443 1.64 4.28 13.69
C PRO A 443 1.14 3.26 12.66
N LEU A 444 1.16 3.61 11.37
CA LEU A 444 0.83 2.66 10.33
C LEU A 444 1.83 1.48 10.34
N GLY A 445 1.28 0.26 10.30
CA GLY A 445 2.05 -0.98 10.47
C GLY A 445 2.18 -1.45 11.92
N TYR A 446 1.65 -0.72 12.91
CA TYR A 446 1.63 -1.18 14.30
C TYR A 446 0.96 -2.57 14.42
N PRO A 447 1.56 -3.54 15.15
CA PRO A 447 2.76 -3.45 16.00
C PRO A 447 4.08 -3.87 15.34
N LEU A 448 4.08 -4.13 14.03
CA LEU A 448 5.21 -4.70 13.28
C LEU A 448 6.14 -3.64 12.66
N ASP A 449 5.87 -2.36 12.90
CA ASP A 449 6.63 -1.27 12.29
C ASP A 449 8.01 -1.04 12.94
N ARG A 450 8.18 -1.36 14.22
CA ARG A 450 9.45 -1.16 14.97
C ARG A 450 10.27 -2.43 15.12
N TYR A 451 11.56 -2.29 15.43
CA TYR A 451 12.47 -3.41 15.67
C TYR A 451 11.92 -4.40 16.72
N VAL A 452 12.08 -5.71 16.45
CA VAL A 452 11.66 -6.78 17.35
C VAL A 452 12.83 -7.71 17.62
N GLU A 453 13.36 -7.67 18.84
CA GLU A 453 14.52 -8.49 19.21
C GLU A 453 14.15 -9.99 19.34
N HIS A 454 13.04 -10.27 20.03
CA HIS A 454 12.65 -11.64 20.36
C HIS A 454 11.15 -11.86 20.24
N GLU A 455 10.77 -12.90 19.49
CA GLU A 455 9.37 -13.27 19.25
C GLU A 455 8.61 -13.57 20.56
N HIS A 456 9.25 -14.25 21.52
CA HIS A 456 8.62 -14.60 22.80
C HIS A 456 8.35 -13.39 23.71
N LYS A 457 9.12 -12.30 23.56
CA LYS A 457 8.86 -11.04 24.28
C LYS A 457 7.83 -10.17 23.56
N PHE A 458 7.76 -10.31 22.23
CA PHE A 458 6.85 -9.55 21.38
C PHE A 458 5.42 -10.08 21.47
N LEU A 459 5.22 -11.39 21.33
CA LEU A 459 3.89 -12.01 21.33
C LEU A 459 3.25 -11.97 22.73
N GLN A 460 2.34 -11.02 22.91
CA GLN A 460 1.51 -10.89 24.11
C GLN A 460 0.31 -11.84 24.07
N LYS A 461 -0.43 -11.96 25.19
CA LYS A 461 -1.64 -12.78 25.29
C LYS A 461 -2.72 -12.37 24.28
N ASN A 462 -2.80 -11.09 23.95
CA ASN A 462 -3.69 -10.49 22.96
C ASN A 462 -3.15 -10.58 21.51
N MET A 463 -2.11 -11.40 21.27
CA MET A 463 -1.55 -11.66 19.95
C MET A 463 -1.49 -13.15 19.67
N LYS A 464 -1.57 -13.52 18.39
CA LYS A 464 -1.37 -14.89 17.93
C LYS A 464 -0.75 -14.90 16.55
N ALA A 465 0.27 -15.75 16.39
CA ALA A 465 0.81 -16.12 15.09
C ALA A 465 0.32 -17.53 14.73
N VAL A 466 -0.18 -17.72 13.51
CA VAL A 466 -0.52 -19.03 12.95
C VAL A 466 0.03 -19.15 11.55
N ASP A 467 0.53 -20.32 11.18
CA ASP A 467 0.99 -20.53 9.81
C ASP A 467 -0.19 -20.88 8.90
N ILE A 468 -0.16 -20.32 7.69
CA ILE A 468 -1.10 -20.62 6.61
C ILE A 468 -0.33 -20.98 5.34
N THR A 469 -1.01 -21.66 4.43
CA THR A 469 -0.47 -22.07 3.13
C THR A 469 -1.32 -21.46 2.03
N ILE A 470 -0.69 -20.92 0.99
CA ILE A 470 -1.38 -20.39 -0.19
C ILE A 470 -1.00 -21.23 -1.41
N GLU A 471 -1.99 -21.89 -1.99
CA GLU A 471 -1.86 -22.77 -3.14
C GLU A 471 -2.41 -22.09 -4.39
N ASN A 472 -1.61 -22.07 -5.47
CA ASN A 472 -2.07 -21.60 -6.78
C ASN A 472 -2.50 -22.80 -7.62
N VAL A 473 -3.80 -22.93 -7.86
CA VAL A 473 -4.37 -23.98 -8.73
C VAL A 473 -4.40 -23.48 -10.17
N GLN A 474 -4.13 -24.39 -11.10
CA GLN A 474 -4.15 -24.13 -12.55
C GLN A 474 -5.56 -24.20 -13.11
#